data_AF-A0A957XUW7-F1
#
_entry.id   AF-A0A957XUW7-F1
#
_cell.length_a   1.000
_cell.length_b   1.000
_cell.length_c   1.000
_cell.angle_alpha   90.00
_cell.angle_beta   90.00
_cell.angle_gamma   90.00
#
_symmetry.space_group_name_H-M   'P 1'
#
loop_
_entity.id
_entity.type
_entity.pdbx_description
1 polymer ?
#
loop_
_entity_poly.entity_id
_entity_poly.type
_entity_poly.pdbx_seq_one_letter_code
_entity_poly.pdbx_strand_id
1 'polypeptide(L)'
;MPDDGDIIVPVHTVAVIGTTDERVADPENLRIEPWEVQLMLDEGEKLVPGISKARVVRAWAGVRPLYQEDYAGASRDATRKFALLDHKERHHIDGFITITGGKWTTFRLMAEKTVDLATSYLGERKPCVTATTSVPGADQGPYWLGHRLHEIEEKHMQGQLVCECELVTRAMLENAVRQNPTITLDDLRRDVRLGMGPCQGGFCTYRAVGIVHEMTARDPETATGDGVASWDVAYMQSPARSVADGAAAGGPAIPADERELFNPNLLLRDFLQERWKGVTPILWGQQLKQERLDELIYLSVMNADHLPDRELSSPVTDFYHFDTTPNDNLEMPE
;
A
#
# COMPACT_ATOMS: atom_id res chain seq x y z
N MET A 1 7.80 7.13 27.34
CA MET A 1 8.11 6.83 25.92
C MET A 1 6.87 6.20 25.33
N PRO A 2 6.58 6.30 24.02
CA PRO A 2 5.52 5.49 23.44
C PRO A 2 5.86 4.01 23.69
N ASP A 3 4.87 3.24 24.13
CA ASP A 3 5.00 1.80 24.41
C ASP A 3 4.25 0.99 23.36
N ASP A 4 4.30 -0.33 23.41
CA ASP A 4 3.55 -1.15 22.45
C ASP A 4 2.04 -0.96 22.61
N GLY A 5 1.33 -0.99 21.47
CA GLY A 5 -0.15 -0.93 21.45
C GLY A 5 -0.75 0.35 22.04
N ASP A 6 0.03 1.43 22.17
CA ASP A 6 -0.36 2.64 22.87
C ASP A 6 -1.10 3.69 22.00
N ILE A 7 -1.31 3.39 20.71
CA ILE A 7 -1.94 4.28 19.74
C ILE A 7 -3.15 3.61 19.10
N ILE A 8 -4.30 4.28 19.19
CA ILE A 8 -5.52 3.95 18.44
C ILE A 8 -5.94 5.16 17.61
N VAL A 9 -6.00 5.01 16.28
CA VAL A 9 -6.34 6.09 15.35
C VAL A 9 -7.53 5.68 14.47
N PRO A 10 -8.60 6.49 14.41
CA PRO A 10 -9.68 6.25 13.46
C PRO A 10 -9.19 6.48 12.02
N VAL A 11 -9.50 5.53 11.13
CA VAL A 11 -9.19 5.60 9.70
C VAL A 11 -10.43 5.18 8.93
N HIS A 12 -11.18 6.17 8.41
CA HIS A 12 -12.46 5.95 7.72
C HIS A 12 -13.46 5.18 8.59
N THR A 13 -13.87 3.99 8.14
CA THR A 13 -14.89 3.14 8.78
C THR A 13 -14.28 2.14 9.77
N VAL A 14 -12.95 2.18 9.97
CA VAL A 14 -12.21 1.32 10.88
C VAL A 14 -11.32 2.14 11.82
N ALA A 15 -10.72 1.49 12.80
CA ALA A 15 -9.63 2.05 13.60
C ALA A 15 -8.38 1.18 13.44
N VAL A 16 -7.23 1.80 13.59
CA VAL A 16 -5.93 1.13 13.59
C VAL A 16 -5.38 1.21 15.00
N ILE A 17 -4.96 0.06 15.53
CA ILE A 17 -4.19 -0.03 16.76
C ILE A 17 -2.76 -0.43 16.41
N GLY A 18 -1.80 0.15 17.13
CA GLY A 18 -0.39 -0.16 16.94
C GLY A 18 0.49 0.51 17.98
N THR A 19 1.80 0.24 17.97
CA THR A 19 2.49 -0.77 17.14
C THR A 19 3.27 -1.74 18.03
N THR A 20 3.91 -2.75 17.45
CA THR A 20 4.99 -3.53 18.07
C THR A 20 6.36 -2.96 17.65
N ASP A 21 7.42 -3.42 18.33
CA ASP A 21 8.80 -3.07 18.01
C ASP A 21 9.73 -4.27 18.20
N GLU A 22 9.77 -5.13 17.18
CA GLU A 22 10.57 -6.34 17.13
C GLU A 22 11.73 -6.22 16.14
N ARG A 23 12.83 -6.89 16.46
CA ARG A 23 13.96 -7.01 15.52
C ARG A 23 13.65 -8.06 14.47
N VAL A 24 13.84 -7.68 13.23
CA VAL A 24 13.69 -8.56 12.07
C VAL A 24 15.05 -8.75 11.40
N ALA A 25 15.38 -10.00 11.11
CA ALA A 25 16.64 -10.36 10.44
C ALA A 25 16.57 -10.10 8.92
N ASP A 26 15.40 -10.30 8.34
CA ASP A 26 15.14 -10.14 6.91
C ASP A 26 13.93 -9.22 6.71
N PRO A 27 14.08 -8.04 6.08
CA PRO A 27 12.98 -7.12 5.85
C PRO A 27 11.95 -7.62 4.84
N GLU A 28 12.29 -8.64 4.03
CA GLU A 28 11.37 -9.23 3.06
C GLU A 28 10.49 -10.32 3.68
N ASN A 29 10.87 -10.84 4.86
CA ASN A 29 10.11 -11.87 5.58
C ASN A 29 9.42 -11.29 6.83
N LEU A 30 8.29 -10.63 6.60
CA LEU A 30 7.47 -10.02 7.66
C LEU A 30 6.23 -10.86 7.92
N ARG A 31 6.37 -11.80 8.87
CA ARG A 31 5.23 -12.53 9.43
C ARG A 31 4.83 -11.89 10.74
N ILE A 32 3.52 -11.69 10.91
CA ILE A 32 2.92 -11.22 12.16
C ILE A 32 2.60 -12.45 12.99
N GLU A 33 3.13 -12.49 14.20
CA GLU A 33 2.94 -13.60 15.10
C GLU A 33 1.66 -13.43 15.94
N PRO A 34 0.99 -14.54 16.37
CA PRO A 34 -0.25 -14.45 17.13
C PRO A 34 -0.14 -13.64 18.43
N TRP A 35 1.04 -13.64 19.06
CA TRP A 35 1.27 -12.89 20.29
C TRP A 35 1.27 -11.37 20.04
N GLU A 36 1.69 -10.89 18.87
CA GLU A 36 1.65 -9.47 18.52
C GLU A 36 0.21 -8.98 18.44
N VAL A 37 -0.67 -9.78 17.82
CA VAL A 37 -2.11 -9.49 17.75
C VAL A 37 -2.71 -9.47 19.15
N GLN A 38 -2.39 -10.46 19.99
CA GLN A 38 -2.88 -10.51 21.37
C GLN A 38 -2.40 -9.30 22.19
N LEU A 39 -1.14 -8.90 22.04
CA LEU A 39 -0.58 -7.72 22.70
C LEU A 39 -1.36 -6.45 22.31
N MET A 40 -1.70 -6.28 21.02
CA MET A 40 -2.54 -5.15 20.61
C MET A 40 -3.92 -5.16 21.27
N LEU A 41 -4.56 -6.33 21.40
CA LEU A 41 -5.86 -6.43 22.06
C LEU A 41 -5.77 -6.12 23.56
N ASP A 42 -4.72 -6.60 24.22
CA ASP A 42 -4.50 -6.42 25.65
C ASP A 42 -4.16 -4.97 26.00
N GLU A 43 -3.28 -4.32 25.24
CA GLU A 43 -2.96 -2.90 25.43
C GLU A 43 -4.13 -1.99 25.04
N GLY A 44 -4.83 -2.35 23.96
CA GLY A 44 -6.04 -1.66 23.54
C GLY A 44 -7.12 -1.67 24.63
N GLU A 45 -7.34 -2.80 25.31
CA GLU A 45 -8.34 -2.93 26.38
C GLU A 45 -8.09 -1.97 27.54
N LYS A 46 -6.82 -1.65 27.83
CA LYS A 46 -6.43 -0.68 28.86
C LYS A 46 -6.79 0.75 28.45
N LEU A 47 -6.68 1.08 27.16
CA LEU A 47 -6.98 2.40 26.62
C LEU A 47 -8.48 2.61 26.39
N VAL A 48 -9.15 1.60 25.82
CA VAL A 48 -10.56 1.63 25.43
C VAL A 48 -11.22 0.33 25.88
N PRO A 49 -11.86 0.31 27.06
CA PRO A 49 -12.51 -0.90 27.59
C PRO A 49 -13.52 -1.50 26.60
N GLY A 50 -13.39 -2.79 26.34
CA GLY A 50 -14.20 -3.56 25.39
C GLY A 50 -13.62 -3.65 23.96
N ILE A 51 -12.54 -2.94 23.63
CA ILE A 51 -11.96 -2.99 22.27
C ILE A 51 -11.41 -4.37 21.92
N SER A 52 -10.97 -5.16 22.92
CA SER A 52 -10.53 -6.55 22.72
C SER A 52 -11.62 -7.46 22.13
N LYS A 53 -12.90 -7.05 22.24
CA LYS A 53 -14.05 -7.76 21.67
C LYS A 53 -14.44 -7.27 20.28
N ALA A 54 -13.79 -6.22 19.79
CA ALA A 54 -14.03 -5.69 18.46
C ALA A 54 -13.60 -6.70 17.39
N ARG A 55 -14.26 -6.67 16.24
CA ARG A 55 -13.85 -7.51 15.10
C ARG A 55 -12.54 -6.97 14.52
N VAL A 56 -11.48 -7.76 14.62
CA VAL A 56 -10.23 -7.50 13.91
C VAL A 56 -10.46 -7.78 12.42
N VAL A 57 -10.04 -6.86 11.55
CA VAL A 57 -10.29 -6.91 10.10
C VAL A 57 -9.07 -7.41 9.34
N ARG A 58 -7.87 -6.98 9.74
CA ARG A 58 -6.58 -7.31 9.13
C ARG A 58 -5.45 -6.91 10.09
N ALA A 59 -4.27 -7.47 9.86
CA ALA A 59 -3.02 -7.01 10.42
C ALA A 59 -2.01 -6.75 9.28
N TRP A 60 -1.08 -5.82 9.48
CA TRP A 60 0.04 -5.61 8.56
C TRP A 60 1.29 -5.24 9.36
N ALA A 61 2.44 -5.55 8.79
CA ALA A 61 3.75 -5.22 9.34
C ALA A 61 4.52 -4.34 8.35
N GLY A 62 5.51 -3.62 8.88
CA GLY A 62 6.45 -2.86 8.08
C GLY A 62 7.75 -2.67 8.86
N VAL A 63 8.88 -2.71 8.17
CA VAL A 63 10.19 -2.55 8.80
C VAL A 63 10.58 -1.08 8.85
N ARG A 64 11.13 -0.68 10.00
CA ARG A 64 11.71 0.65 10.18
C ARG A 64 13.21 0.54 9.86
N PRO A 65 13.73 1.23 8.82
CA PRO A 65 15.16 1.19 8.48
C PRO A 65 15.96 2.06 9.45
N LEU A 66 16.15 1.59 10.68
CA LEU A 66 16.88 2.34 11.71
C LEU A 66 18.39 2.17 11.50
N TYR A 67 19.09 3.27 11.25
CA TYR A 67 20.53 3.28 11.05
C TYR A 67 21.24 3.96 12.23
N GLN A 68 22.26 3.29 12.75
CA GLN A 68 23.17 3.86 13.74
C GLN A 68 24.57 3.25 13.54
N GLU A 69 25.58 4.11 13.49
CA GLU A 69 26.98 3.67 13.44
C GLU A 69 27.36 2.96 14.74
N ASP A 70 28.09 1.85 14.60
CA ASP A 70 28.64 1.04 15.70
C ASP A 70 27.62 0.59 16.76
N TYR A 71 26.35 0.40 16.34
CA TYR A 71 25.28 0.01 17.25
C TYR A 71 25.34 -1.49 17.61
N ALA A 72 25.78 -1.77 18.84
CA ALA A 72 25.83 -3.10 19.45
C ALA A 72 24.76 -3.32 20.54
N GLY A 73 23.77 -2.42 20.66
CA GLY A 73 22.75 -2.49 21.72
C GLY A 73 21.60 -3.46 21.40
N ALA A 74 20.87 -3.88 22.44
CA ALA A 74 19.67 -4.74 22.36
C ALA A 74 18.33 -3.97 22.47
N SER A 75 18.35 -2.64 22.63
CA SER A 75 17.20 -1.80 23.06
C SER A 75 16.50 -1.00 21.94
N ARG A 76 15.26 -0.54 22.19
CA ARG A 76 14.44 0.42 21.40
C ARG A 76 15.06 1.81 21.15
N ASP A 77 16.26 2.07 21.68
CA ASP A 77 16.93 3.38 21.64
C ASP A 77 17.70 3.69 20.33
N ALA A 78 17.53 2.88 19.28
CA ALA A 78 18.10 3.21 17.98
C ALA A 78 17.55 4.57 17.50
N THR A 79 18.45 5.46 17.07
CA THR A 79 18.10 6.84 16.74
C THR A 79 17.09 6.90 15.58
N ARG A 80 15.94 7.53 15.82
CA ARG A 80 14.92 7.79 14.78
C ARG A 80 15.27 8.98 13.87
N LYS A 81 16.51 9.48 13.92
CA LYS A 81 17.01 10.53 13.01
C LYS A 81 17.39 9.90 11.66
N PHE A 82 17.32 10.67 10.59
CA PHE A 82 17.87 10.23 9.31
C PHE A 82 19.40 10.37 9.32
N ALA A 83 20.07 9.53 8.54
CA ALA A 83 21.49 9.61 8.27
C ALA A 83 21.72 9.84 6.78
N LEU A 84 22.44 10.92 6.46
CA LEU A 84 22.91 11.22 5.11
C LEU A 84 24.38 10.83 5.02
N LEU A 85 24.69 9.81 4.22
CA LEU A 85 26.02 9.23 4.09
C LEU A 85 26.62 9.68 2.75
N ASP A 86 27.72 10.42 2.83
CA ASP A 86 28.55 10.74 1.66
C ASP A 86 29.64 9.67 1.49
N HIS A 87 29.55 8.86 0.43
CA HIS A 87 30.51 7.78 0.21
C HIS A 87 31.84 8.25 -0.35
N LYS A 88 31.99 9.53 -0.74
CA LYS A 88 33.30 10.11 -1.09
C LYS A 88 34.20 10.21 0.13
N GLU A 89 33.65 10.69 1.24
CA GLU A 89 34.37 10.82 2.51
C GLU A 89 34.58 9.46 3.17
N ARG A 90 33.60 8.57 3.06
CA ARG A 90 33.60 7.27 3.77
C ARG A 90 34.34 6.15 3.04
N HIS A 91 34.18 6.08 1.71
CA HIS A 91 34.64 4.94 0.90
C HIS A 91 35.43 5.37 -0.34
N HIS A 92 35.69 6.67 -0.52
CA HIS A 92 36.35 7.21 -1.70
C HIS A 92 35.60 6.93 -3.02
N ILE A 93 34.27 6.81 -2.96
CA ILE A 93 33.40 6.65 -4.13
C ILE A 93 32.70 7.98 -4.40
N ASP A 94 33.08 8.64 -5.48
CA ASP A 94 32.51 9.94 -5.86
C ASP A 94 31.08 9.80 -6.42
N GLY A 95 30.21 10.76 -6.12
CA GLY A 95 28.83 10.81 -6.61
C GLY A 95 27.85 9.78 -6.01
N PHE A 96 28.27 9.00 -5.00
CA PHE A 96 27.40 8.03 -4.34
C PHE A 96 26.96 8.53 -2.96
N ILE A 97 25.66 8.72 -2.79
CA ILE A 97 25.04 9.29 -1.58
C ILE A 97 23.93 8.34 -1.12
N THR A 98 23.91 8.01 0.16
CA THR A 98 22.84 7.21 0.77
C THR A 98 22.09 8.04 1.80
N ILE A 99 20.76 8.02 1.73
CA ILE A 99 19.86 8.54 2.79
C ILE A 99 19.12 7.36 3.40
N THR A 100 19.22 7.19 4.72
CA THR A 100 18.55 6.09 5.45
C THR A 100 18.01 6.57 6.79
N GLY A 101 17.09 5.82 7.39
CA GLY A 101 16.37 6.20 8.59
C GLY A 101 15.44 7.39 8.39
N GLY A 102 15.23 8.14 9.47
CA GLY A 102 14.28 9.25 9.49
C GLY A 102 12.83 8.80 9.67
N LYS A 103 11.93 9.78 9.60
CA LYS A 103 10.49 9.58 9.71
C LYS A 103 9.81 10.09 8.47
N TRP A 104 8.63 9.53 8.19
CA TRP A 104 7.72 10.11 7.21
C TRP A 104 7.52 11.60 7.45
N THR A 105 7.31 12.04 8.69
CA THR A 105 7.11 13.47 9.01
C THR A 105 8.29 14.38 8.68
N THR A 106 9.49 13.83 8.46
CA THR A 106 10.70 14.58 8.10
C THR A 106 11.12 14.42 6.64
N PHE A 107 10.32 13.74 5.80
CA PHE A 107 10.69 13.39 4.43
C PHE A 107 11.14 14.60 3.59
N ARG A 108 10.45 15.75 3.70
CA ARG A 108 10.80 16.98 2.97
C ARG A 108 12.18 17.50 3.34
N LEU A 109 12.52 17.49 4.64
CA LEU A 109 13.83 17.91 5.13
C LEU A 109 14.93 16.92 4.70
N MET A 110 14.63 15.63 4.70
CA MET A 110 15.54 14.60 4.19
C MET A 110 15.85 14.82 2.71
N ALA A 111 14.83 15.08 1.90
CA ALA A 111 14.98 15.40 0.48
C ALA A 111 15.80 16.67 0.27
N GLU A 112 15.50 17.74 1.01
CA GLU A 112 16.27 19.00 0.96
C GLU A 112 17.76 18.76 1.24
N LYS A 113 18.11 18.04 2.31
CA LYS A 113 19.52 17.76 2.65
C LYS A 113 20.21 16.86 1.64
N THR A 114 19.50 15.88 1.10
CA THR A 114 20.04 14.96 0.09
C THR A 114 20.34 15.71 -1.22
N VAL A 115 19.40 16.56 -1.67
CA VAL A 115 19.56 17.36 -2.88
C VAL A 115 20.64 18.43 -2.70
N ASP A 116 20.70 19.11 -1.55
CA ASP A 116 21.76 20.09 -1.25
C ASP A 116 23.17 19.49 -1.41
N LEU A 117 23.35 18.24 -0.94
CA LEU A 117 24.61 17.51 -1.09
C LEU A 117 24.84 17.12 -2.56
N ALA A 118 23.84 16.54 -3.23
CA ALA A 118 23.94 16.15 -4.64
C ALA A 118 24.28 17.33 -5.56
N THR A 119 23.63 18.49 -5.38
CA THR A 119 23.90 19.66 -6.23
C THR A 119 25.30 20.24 -5.98
N SER A 120 25.84 20.06 -4.77
CA SER A 120 27.23 20.46 -4.48
C SER A 120 28.26 19.73 -5.35
N TYR A 121 27.99 18.47 -5.74
CA TYR A 121 28.80 17.71 -6.70
C TYR A 121 28.64 18.20 -8.13
N LEU A 122 27.44 18.68 -8.49
CA LEU A 122 27.14 19.20 -9.82
C LEU A 122 27.64 20.64 -10.04
N GLY A 123 28.18 21.30 -9.01
CA GLY A 123 28.58 22.70 -9.07
C GLY A 123 27.41 23.69 -9.15
N GLU A 124 26.18 23.22 -8.93
CA GLU A 124 24.99 24.05 -8.85
C GLU A 124 24.56 24.19 -7.38
N ARG A 125 24.20 25.39 -6.94
CA ARG A 125 23.52 25.57 -5.66
C ARG A 125 22.36 26.53 -5.85
N LYS A 126 21.15 26.01 -5.68
CA LYS A 126 19.91 26.79 -5.69
C LYS A 126 19.24 26.65 -4.33
N PRO A 127 18.70 27.73 -3.74
CA PRO A 127 17.94 27.63 -2.50
C PRO A 127 16.77 26.66 -2.66
N CYS A 128 16.56 25.79 -1.67
CA CYS A 128 15.40 24.91 -1.64
C CYS A 128 14.11 25.72 -1.43
N VAL A 129 13.13 25.52 -2.31
CA VAL A 129 11.82 26.20 -2.26
C VAL A 129 10.67 25.28 -1.83
N THR A 130 10.96 24.00 -1.57
CA THR A 130 9.93 22.97 -1.32
C THR A 130 9.10 23.22 -0.06
N ALA A 131 9.54 24.08 0.86
CA ALA A 131 8.77 24.48 2.03
C ALA A 131 7.54 25.33 1.68
N THR A 132 7.55 26.01 0.54
CA THR A 132 6.46 26.87 0.06
C THR A 132 5.86 26.40 -1.27
N THR A 133 6.50 25.46 -1.97
CA THR A 133 5.93 24.78 -3.13
C THR A 133 4.72 23.94 -2.71
N SER A 134 3.55 24.23 -3.29
CA SER A 134 2.36 23.41 -3.06
C SER A 134 2.49 22.05 -3.74
N VAL A 135 2.02 21.00 -3.06
CA VAL A 135 1.90 19.66 -3.66
C VAL A 135 0.68 19.58 -4.57
N PRO A 136 0.66 18.69 -5.58
CA PRO A 136 -0.52 18.46 -6.42
C PRO A 136 -1.78 18.19 -5.60
N GLY A 137 -2.90 18.80 -6.00
CA GLY A 137 -4.19 18.63 -5.35
C GLY A 137 -4.38 19.37 -4.03
N ALA A 138 -3.42 20.21 -3.59
CA ALA A 138 -3.55 21.02 -2.38
C ALA A 138 -4.73 22.03 -2.43
N ASP A 139 -5.16 22.39 -3.64
CA ASP A 139 -6.32 23.25 -3.92
C ASP A 139 -7.67 22.59 -3.62
N GLN A 140 -7.70 21.27 -3.36
CA GLN A 140 -8.88 20.55 -2.84
C GLN A 140 -9.31 21.00 -1.44
N GLY A 141 -8.41 21.66 -0.70
CA GLY A 141 -8.63 22.01 0.69
C GLY A 141 -8.43 20.82 1.64
N PRO A 142 -8.79 20.98 2.93
CA PRO A 142 -8.57 19.94 3.93
C PRO A 142 -9.45 18.71 3.65
N TYR A 143 -8.83 17.53 3.83
CA TYR A 143 -9.57 16.28 3.80
C TYR A 143 -10.65 16.25 4.89
N TRP A 144 -11.85 15.80 4.55
CA TRP A 144 -12.92 15.59 5.51
C TRP A 144 -13.62 14.24 5.30
N LEU A 145 -14.01 13.64 6.42
CA LEU A 145 -14.66 12.34 6.45
C LEU A 145 -16.10 12.47 5.91
N GLY A 146 -16.36 11.84 4.76
CA GLY A 146 -17.67 11.87 4.11
C GLY A 146 -17.70 12.54 2.73
N HIS A 147 -16.59 13.16 2.27
CA HIS A 147 -16.55 13.82 0.96
C HIS A 147 -16.99 12.90 -0.20
N ARG A 148 -16.54 11.64 -0.21
CA ARG A 148 -16.97 10.68 -1.26
C ARG A 148 -18.47 10.42 -1.23
N LEU A 149 -19.04 10.23 -0.04
CA LEU A 149 -20.48 10.00 0.10
C LEU A 149 -21.26 11.21 -0.41
N HIS A 150 -20.84 12.41 -0.01
CA HIS A 150 -21.44 13.65 -0.45
C HIS A 150 -21.40 13.81 -1.97
N GLU A 151 -20.24 13.59 -2.60
CA GLU A 151 -20.10 13.65 -4.06
C GLU A 151 -20.99 12.61 -4.77
N ILE A 152 -21.06 11.38 -4.24
CA ILE A 152 -21.88 10.31 -4.80
C ILE A 152 -23.37 10.64 -4.70
N GLU A 153 -23.82 11.16 -3.56
CA GLU A 153 -25.21 11.54 -3.35
C GLU A 153 -25.61 12.74 -4.21
N GLU A 154 -24.78 13.78 -4.24
CA GLU A 154 -25.01 15.00 -5.03
C GLU A 154 -25.03 14.72 -6.53
N LYS A 155 -24.14 13.84 -7.01
CA LYS A 155 -24.03 13.49 -8.44
C LYS A 155 -24.81 12.23 -8.84
N HIS A 156 -25.56 11.63 -7.92
CA HIS A 156 -26.34 10.40 -8.14
C HIS A 156 -25.52 9.23 -8.73
N MET A 157 -24.32 8.99 -8.19
CA MET A 157 -23.35 8.03 -8.73
C MET A 157 -23.44 6.62 -8.12
N GLN A 158 -24.52 6.28 -7.41
CA GLN A 158 -24.64 5.01 -6.69
C GLN A 158 -24.47 3.78 -7.61
N GLY A 159 -24.93 3.87 -8.86
CA GLY A 159 -24.78 2.81 -9.86
C GLY A 159 -23.35 2.62 -10.39
N GLN A 160 -22.40 3.49 -10.05
CA GLN A 160 -21.00 3.40 -10.46
C GLN A 160 -20.09 2.77 -9.40
N LEU A 161 -20.63 2.39 -8.24
CA LEU A 161 -19.82 1.85 -7.14
C LEU A 161 -19.18 0.52 -7.53
N VAL A 162 -17.86 0.44 -7.35
CA VAL A 162 -17.07 -0.77 -7.49
C VAL A 162 -16.74 -1.35 -6.11
N CYS A 163 -16.36 -0.48 -5.16
CA CYS A 163 -16.17 -0.83 -3.75
C CYS A 163 -17.08 0.00 -2.87
N GLU A 164 -18.10 -0.65 -2.31
CA GLU A 164 -19.10 -0.01 -1.44
C GLU A 164 -18.49 0.39 -0.09
N CYS A 165 -17.53 -0.39 0.43
CA CYS A 165 -16.92 -0.12 1.74
C CYS A 165 -16.11 1.19 1.79
N GLU A 166 -15.50 1.58 0.67
CA GLU A 166 -14.62 2.76 0.56
C GLU A 166 -15.17 3.77 -0.46
N LEU A 167 -16.40 3.55 -0.95
CA LEU A 167 -17.08 4.42 -1.91
C LEU A 167 -16.25 4.68 -3.18
N VAL A 168 -15.53 3.66 -3.64
CA VAL A 168 -14.73 3.73 -4.88
C VAL A 168 -15.64 3.49 -6.07
N THR A 169 -15.64 4.43 -7.00
CA THR A 169 -16.44 4.37 -8.23
C THR A 169 -15.62 3.83 -9.40
N ARG A 170 -16.29 3.35 -10.46
CA ARG A 170 -15.65 2.95 -11.72
C ARG A 170 -14.81 4.09 -12.28
N ALA A 171 -15.34 5.32 -12.29
CA ALA A 171 -14.62 6.49 -12.79
C ALA A 171 -13.27 6.72 -12.09
N MET A 172 -13.19 6.50 -10.77
CA MET A 172 -11.92 6.62 -10.03
C MET A 172 -10.90 5.57 -10.47
N LEU A 173 -11.33 4.32 -10.68
CA LEU A 173 -10.45 3.26 -11.18
C LEU A 173 -9.97 3.57 -12.60
N GLU A 174 -10.90 3.97 -13.48
CA GLU A 174 -10.53 4.29 -14.86
C GLU A 174 -9.58 5.50 -14.92
N ASN A 175 -9.77 6.50 -14.06
CA ASN A 175 -8.85 7.63 -14.00
C ASN A 175 -7.45 7.20 -13.57
N ALA A 176 -7.34 6.37 -12.52
CA ALA A 176 -6.05 5.87 -12.04
C ALA A 176 -5.33 5.01 -13.10
N VAL A 177 -6.05 4.13 -13.81
CA VAL A 177 -5.49 3.31 -14.90
C VAL A 177 -5.04 4.16 -16.09
N ARG A 178 -5.74 5.26 -16.43
CA ARG A 178 -5.32 6.16 -17.51
C ARG A 178 -4.03 6.90 -17.19
N GLN A 179 -3.85 7.31 -15.93
CA GLN A 179 -2.65 8.02 -15.48
C GLN A 179 -1.44 7.08 -15.33
N ASN A 180 -1.70 5.81 -15.00
CA ASN A 180 -0.68 4.79 -14.83
C ASN A 180 -1.12 3.48 -15.52
N PRO A 181 -0.65 3.19 -16.74
CA PRO A 181 -1.00 1.96 -17.44
C PRO A 181 -0.38 0.71 -16.79
N THR A 182 0.69 0.89 -16.01
CA THR A 182 1.38 -0.13 -15.23
C THR A 182 0.82 -0.20 -13.79
N ILE A 183 -0.44 0.19 -13.58
CA ILE A 183 -1.05 0.17 -12.25
C ILE A 183 -1.42 -1.26 -11.84
N THR A 184 -1.03 -1.64 -10.62
CA THR A 184 -1.45 -2.90 -10.01
C THR A 184 -2.75 -2.71 -9.22
N LEU A 185 -3.42 -3.81 -8.85
CA LEU A 185 -4.57 -3.72 -7.93
C LEU A 185 -4.17 -3.22 -6.54
N ASP A 186 -2.92 -3.45 -6.12
CA ASP A 186 -2.42 -2.98 -4.83
C ASP A 186 -2.06 -1.48 -4.88
N ASP A 187 -1.66 -0.95 -6.04
CA ASP A 187 -1.60 0.50 -6.28
C ASP A 187 -3.00 1.11 -6.17
N LEU A 188 -4.02 0.54 -6.82
CA LEU A 188 -5.41 0.99 -6.65
C LEU A 188 -5.88 0.92 -5.18
N ARG A 189 -5.39 -0.06 -4.41
CA ARG A 189 -5.62 -0.14 -2.96
C ARG A 189 -4.96 1.03 -2.22
N ARG A 190 -3.74 1.44 -2.57
CA ARG A 190 -3.06 2.59 -1.96
C ARG A 190 -3.67 3.92 -2.39
N ASP A 191 -3.93 4.06 -3.67
CA ASP A 191 -4.26 5.30 -4.36
C ASP A 191 -5.70 5.73 -4.13
N VAL A 192 -6.65 4.81 -4.42
CA VAL A 192 -8.08 5.09 -4.32
C VAL A 192 -8.74 4.41 -3.12
N ARG A 193 -7.99 3.63 -2.34
CA ARG A 193 -8.49 2.81 -1.22
C ARG A 193 -9.34 1.61 -1.65
N LEU A 194 -9.14 1.07 -2.85
CA LEU A 194 -9.85 -0.13 -3.31
C LEU A 194 -9.64 -1.30 -2.33
N GLY A 195 -10.71 -1.81 -1.75
CA GLY A 195 -10.64 -2.97 -0.85
C GLY A 195 -10.00 -2.69 0.52
N MET A 196 -9.69 -1.43 0.88
CA MET A 196 -9.18 -1.08 2.21
C MET A 196 -10.24 -1.16 3.33
N GLY A 197 -11.51 -1.26 2.95
CA GLY A 197 -12.64 -1.35 3.88
C GLY A 197 -12.81 -2.72 4.53
N PRO A 198 -13.86 -2.92 5.34
CA PRO A 198 -13.96 -4.09 6.21
C PRO A 198 -14.09 -5.47 5.53
N CYS A 199 -14.34 -5.50 4.22
CA CYS A 199 -14.39 -6.72 3.40
C CYS A 199 -13.02 -7.12 2.80
N GLN A 200 -11.99 -6.27 2.95
CA GLN A 200 -10.62 -6.53 2.48
C GLN A 200 -10.52 -6.83 0.97
N GLY A 201 -11.41 -6.25 0.17
CA GLY A 201 -11.46 -6.48 -1.28
C GLY A 201 -12.33 -7.65 -1.71
N GLY A 202 -12.98 -8.36 -0.78
CA GLY A 202 -13.73 -9.58 -1.09
C GLY A 202 -14.71 -9.46 -2.26
N PHE A 203 -15.42 -8.32 -2.37
CA PHE A 203 -16.42 -8.12 -3.42
C PHE A 203 -15.93 -7.28 -4.61
N CYS A 204 -15.00 -6.35 -4.37
CA CYS A 204 -14.64 -5.35 -5.36
C CYS A 204 -13.46 -5.78 -6.25
N THR A 205 -12.63 -6.74 -5.82
CA THR A 205 -11.43 -7.16 -6.57
C THR A 205 -11.77 -7.64 -7.97
N TYR A 206 -12.70 -8.58 -8.14
CA TYR A 206 -13.07 -9.09 -9.46
C TYR A 206 -13.64 -8.02 -10.39
N ARG A 207 -14.46 -7.12 -9.83
CA ARG A 207 -15.03 -6.00 -10.57
C ARG A 207 -13.92 -5.07 -11.06
N ALA A 208 -12.96 -4.76 -10.19
CA ALA A 208 -11.80 -3.93 -10.53
C ALA A 208 -10.90 -4.60 -11.57
N VAL A 209 -10.60 -5.89 -11.43
CA VAL A 209 -9.82 -6.66 -12.41
C VAL A 209 -10.49 -6.65 -13.78
N GLY A 210 -11.81 -6.86 -13.83
CA GLY A 210 -12.57 -6.76 -15.08
C GLY A 210 -12.46 -5.38 -15.72
N ILE A 211 -12.54 -4.31 -14.92
CA ILE A 211 -12.36 -2.93 -15.41
C ILE A 211 -10.95 -2.72 -15.96
N VAL A 212 -9.92 -3.13 -15.21
CA VAL A 212 -8.52 -3.00 -15.65
C VAL A 212 -8.32 -3.78 -16.95
N HIS A 213 -8.81 -5.02 -17.05
CA HIS A 213 -8.75 -5.83 -18.27
C HIS A 213 -9.47 -5.17 -19.45
N GLU A 214 -10.69 -4.66 -19.24
CA GLU A 214 -11.44 -3.91 -20.27
C GLU A 214 -10.69 -2.68 -20.78
N MET A 215 -9.87 -2.06 -19.93
CA MET A 215 -9.11 -0.87 -20.28
C MET A 215 -7.78 -1.19 -20.96
N THR A 216 -7.07 -2.22 -20.51
CA THR A 216 -5.80 -2.64 -21.11
C THR A 216 -5.99 -3.37 -22.44
N ALA A 217 -7.17 -3.96 -22.67
CA ALA A 217 -7.54 -4.58 -23.96
C ALA A 217 -7.95 -3.56 -25.04
N ARG A 218 -8.14 -2.28 -24.71
CA ARG A 218 -8.42 -1.24 -25.70
C ARG A 218 -7.14 -0.92 -26.49
N ASP A 219 -7.31 -0.84 -27.80
CA ASP A 219 -6.27 -0.92 -28.83
C ASP A 219 -4.99 -0.08 -28.55
N PRO A 220 -3.80 -0.69 -28.42
CA PRO A 220 -2.54 0.01 -28.19
C PRO A 220 -2.12 0.93 -29.35
N GLU A 221 -2.72 0.81 -30.54
CA GLU A 221 -2.48 1.71 -31.68
C GLU A 221 -2.99 3.15 -31.46
N THR A 222 -3.86 3.38 -30.48
CA THR A 222 -4.38 4.72 -30.13
C THR A 222 -3.60 5.43 -29.03
N ALA A 223 -2.55 4.81 -28.47
CA ALA A 223 -1.66 5.42 -27.48
C ALA A 223 -0.65 6.37 -28.16
N THR A 224 -1.13 7.51 -28.65
CA THR A 224 -0.32 8.52 -29.36
C THR A 224 0.28 9.53 -28.39
N GLY A 225 1.22 9.10 -27.54
CA GLY A 225 1.85 10.03 -26.60
C GLY A 225 3.29 9.69 -26.26
N ASP A 226 4.24 10.49 -26.75
CA ASP A 226 5.60 10.66 -26.20
C ASP A 226 5.57 11.38 -24.83
N GLY A 227 4.40 11.45 -24.19
CA GLY A 227 4.19 12.15 -22.93
C GLY A 227 4.78 11.34 -21.79
N VAL A 228 5.67 11.97 -21.02
CA VAL A 228 6.05 11.47 -19.70
C VAL A 228 4.76 11.26 -18.92
N ALA A 229 4.50 10.03 -18.46
CA ALA A 229 3.37 9.74 -17.58
C ALA A 229 3.47 10.66 -16.35
N SER A 230 2.67 11.72 -16.31
CA SER A 230 2.57 12.54 -15.10
C SER A 230 1.69 11.79 -14.13
N TRP A 231 2.31 11.22 -13.10
CA TRP A 231 1.64 10.54 -11.99
C TRP A 231 0.91 11.59 -11.13
N ASP A 232 -0.17 12.15 -11.66
CA ASP A 232 -0.93 13.22 -11.02
C ASP A 232 -1.99 12.66 -10.07
N VAL A 233 -1.57 12.47 -8.83
CA VAL A 233 -2.44 11.99 -7.74
C VAL A 233 -3.48 13.02 -7.28
N ALA A 234 -3.50 14.24 -7.85
CA ALA A 234 -4.53 15.22 -7.54
C ALA A 234 -5.91 14.64 -7.86
N TYR A 235 -6.87 14.85 -6.96
CA TYR A 235 -8.27 14.45 -7.13
C TYR A 235 -8.54 12.95 -7.34
N MET A 236 -7.53 12.09 -7.25
CA MET A 236 -7.67 10.65 -7.52
C MET A 236 -8.72 9.98 -6.61
N GLN A 237 -8.95 10.56 -5.43
CA GLN A 237 -9.93 10.09 -4.45
C GLN A 237 -11.32 10.73 -4.54
N SER A 238 -11.55 11.63 -5.50
CA SER A 238 -12.83 12.33 -5.73
C SER A 238 -13.66 11.62 -6.83
N PRO A 239 -14.80 11.00 -6.48
CA PRO A 239 -15.76 10.50 -7.45
C PRO A 239 -16.16 11.52 -8.52
N ALA A 240 -16.50 12.75 -8.13
CA ALA A 240 -17.03 13.76 -9.04
C ALA A 240 -15.99 14.26 -10.04
N ARG A 241 -14.73 14.44 -9.61
CA ARG A 241 -13.63 14.88 -10.49
C ARG A 241 -13.21 13.79 -11.46
N SER A 242 -13.17 12.54 -11.00
CA SER A 242 -12.83 11.39 -11.83
C SER A 242 -13.80 11.19 -13.02
N VAL A 243 -15.04 11.68 -12.91
CA VAL A 243 -16.01 11.71 -14.02
C VAL A 243 -15.76 12.89 -14.97
N ALA A 244 -15.48 14.08 -14.42
CA ALA A 244 -15.24 15.29 -15.20
C ALA A 244 -14.01 15.18 -16.11
N ASP A 245 -13.01 14.39 -15.70
CA ASP A 245 -11.79 14.12 -16.46
C ASP A 245 -12.00 13.11 -17.62
N GLY A 246 -13.24 12.71 -17.90
CA GLY A 246 -13.58 11.86 -19.05
C GLY A 246 -13.51 12.60 -20.39
N ALA A 247 -12.33 12.59 -21.04
CA ALA A 247 -12.11 12.51 -22.51
C ALA A 247 -10.68 12.92 -22.95
N ALA A 248 -9.62 12.58 -22.21
CA ALA A 248 -8.30 12.43 -22.83
C ALA A 248 -8.11 10.96 -23.21
N ALA A 249 -8.30 10.66 -24.50
CA ALA A 249 -7.96 9.36 -25.05
C ALA A 249 -6.44 9.18 -25.02
N GLY A 250 -5.97 8.06 -24.50
CA GLY A 250 -4.54 7.69 -24.51
C GLY A 250 -3.84 7.95 -23.18
N GLY A 251 -4.01 7.03 -22.23
CA GLY A 251 -2.90 6.75 -21.31
C GLY A 251 -1.77 6.08 -22.10
N PRO A 252 -0.51 6.15 -21.63
CA PRO A 252 0.58 5.45 -22.29
C PRO A 252 0.25 3.96 -22.44
N ALA A 253 0.68 3.32 -23.53
CA ALA A 253 0.54 1.87 -23.63
C ALA A 253 1.47 1.17 -22.62
N ILE A 254 1.09 -0.01 -22.13
CA ILE A 254 2.00 -0.85 -21.35
C ILE A 254 3.19 -1.22 -22.26
N PRO A 255 4.44 -0.95 -21.85
CA PRO A 255 5.63 -1.36 -22.57
C PRO A 255 5.56 -2.86 -22.91
N ALA A 256 5.94 -3.24 -24.14
CA ALA A 256 5.75 -4.60 -24.63
C ALA A 256 6.45 -5.66 -23.74
N ASP A 257 7.59 -5.28 -23.15
CA ASP A 257 8.40 -6.07 -22.23
C ASP A 257 7.81 -6.20 -20.81
N GLU A 258 6.84 -5.36 -20.45
CA GLU A 258 6.21 -5.37 -19.11
C GLU A 258 4.77 -5.92 -19.11
N ARG A 259 4.21 -6.25 -20.28
CA ARG A 259 2.80 -6.71 -20.40
C ARG A 259 2.47 -7.95 -19.56
N GLU A 260 3.44 -8.83 -19.36
CA GLU A 260 3.28 -10.03 -18.53
C GLU A 260 3.12 -9.68 -17.05
N LEU A 261 3.87 -8.69 -16.54
CA LEU A 261 3.79 -8.22 -15.15
C LEU A 261 2.46 -7.53 -14.84
N PHE A 262 1.84 -6.91 -15.84
CA PHE A 262 0.56 -6.21 -15.71
C PHE A 262 -0.61 -6.99 -16.31
N ASN A 263 -0.46 -8.31 -16.42
CA ASN A 263 -1.53 -9.22 -16.81
C ASN A 263 -2.64 -9.23 -15.72
N PRO A 264 -3.92 -9.00 -16.07
CA PRO A 264 -5.02 -8.98 -15.10
C PRO A 264 -5.18 -10.25 -14.26
N ASN A 265 -4.85 -11.44 -14.79
CA ASN A 265 -4.87 -12.70 -14.05
C ASN A 265 -3.78 -12.73 -12.97
N LEU A 266 -2.57 -12.27 -13.32
CA LEU A 266 -1.46 -12.16 -12.36
C LEU A 266 -1.80 -11.16 -11.26
N LEU A 267 -2.30 -9.98 -11.62
CA LEU A 267 -2.69 -8.93 -10.67
C LEU A 267 -3.80 -9.40 -9.71
N LEU A 268 -4.76 -10.18 -10.20
CA LEU A 268 -5.79 -10.81 -9.36
C LEU A 268 -5.16 -11.76 -8.34
N ARG A 269 -4.28 -12.66 -8.79
CA ARG A 269 -3.59 -13.62 -7.91
C ARG A 269 -2.77 -12.90 -6.83
N ASP A 270 -2.01 -11.87 -7.21
CA ASP A 270 -1.21 -11.06 -6.29
C ASP A 270 -2.06 -10.34 -5.23
N PHE A 271 -3.17 -9.74 -5.65
CA PHE A 271 -4.04 -9.04 -4.71
C PHE A 271 -4.69 -9.99 -3.71
N LEU A 272 -5.12 -11.17 -4.17
CA LEU A 272 -5.67 -12.20 -3.28
C LEU A 272 -4.61 -12.67 -2.30
N GLN A 273 -3.38 -12.88 -2.75
CA GLN A 273 -2.27 -13.28 -1.88
C GLN A 273 -2.01 -12.25 -0.78
N GLU A 274 -1.91 -10.97 -1.13
CA GLU A 274 -1.72 -9.91 -0.13
C GLU A 274 -2.93 -9.75 0.81
N ARG A 275 -4.15 -10.00 0.30
CA ARG A 275 -5.35 -10.08 1.16
C ARG A 275 -5.17 -11.19 2.20
N TRP A 276 -4.81 -12.41 1.77
CA TRP A 276 -4.60 -13.54 2.68
C TRP A 276 -3.50 -13.28 3.69
N LYS A 277 -2.34 -12.79 3.24
CA LYS A 277 -1.22 -12.39 4.10
C LYS A 277 -1.66 -11.43 5.21
N GLY A 278 -2.52 -10.47 4.91
CA GLY A 278 -3.04 -9.51 5.89
C GLY A 278 -4.10 -10.08 6.86
N VAL A 279 -4.85 -11.12 6.48
CA VAL A 279 -5.89 -11.70 7.35
C VAL A 279 -5.40 -12.90 8.14
N THR A 280 -4.51 -13.73 7.60
CA THR A 280 -4.05 -14.98 8.25
C THR A 280 -3.61 -14.80 9.71
N PRO A 281 -2.85 -13.75 10.10
CA PRO A 281 -2.40 -13.58 11.49
C PRO A 281 -3.52 -13.43 12.51
N ILE A 282 -4.73 -13.07 12.06
CA ILE A 282 -5.88 -12.81 12.94
C ILE A 282 -6.91 -13.94 12.91
N LEU A 283 -6.68 -15.01 12.14
CA LEU A 283 -7.64 -16.10 11.98
C LEU A 283 -7.45 -17.20 13.02
N TRP A 284 -8.53 -17.44 13.78
CA TRP A 284 -8.59 -18.57 14.71
C TRP A 284 -10.03 -19.11 14.81
N GLY A 285 -10.17 -20.35 15.28
CA GLY A 285 -11.47 -20.95 15.58
C GLY A 285 -12.46 -20.91 14.41
N GLN A 286 -13.59 -20.22 14.61
CA GLN A 286 -14.67 -20.12 13.61
C GLN A 286 -14.32 -19.19 12.44
N GLN A 287 -13.55 -18.13 12.69
CA GLN A 287 -13.13 -17.19 11.64
C GLN A 287 -12.26 -17.89 10.60
N LEU A 288 -11.31 -18.72 11.06
CA LEU A 288 -10.47 -19.52 10.15
C LEU A 288 -11.30 -20.45 9.26
N LYS A 289 -12.36 -21.08 9.81
CA LYS A 289 -13.25 -21.94 9.01
C LYS A 289 -14.02 -21.15 7.95
N GLN A 290 -14.46 -19.93 8.28
CA GLN A 290 -15.17 -19.05 7.35
C GLN A 290 -14.23 -18.56 6.25
N GLU A 291 -13.06 -18.05 6.59
CA GLU A 291 -12.10 -17.59 5.59
C GLU A 291 -11.58 -18.73 4.72
N ARG A 292 -11.42 -19.95 5.26
CA ARG A 292 -11.09 -21.12 4.44
C ARG A 292 -12.22 -21.49 3.47
N LEU A 293 -13.48 -21.33 3.87
CA LEU A 293 -14.61 -21.50 2.96
C LEU A 293 -14.60 -20.42 1.88
N ASP A 294 -14.35 -19.16 2.25
CA ASP A 294 -14.24 -18.06 1.31
C ASP A 294 -13.13 -18.34 0.30
N GLU A 295 -11.93 -18.69 0.75
CA GLU A 295 -10.82 -19.11 -0.10
C GLU A 295 -11.22 -20.24 -1.06
N LEU A 296 -11.89 -21.28 -0.57
CA LEU A 296 -12.39 -22.36 -1.43
C LEU A 296 -13.40 -21.88 -2.48
N ILE A 297 -14.19 -20.83 -2.21
CA ILE A 297 -15.06 -20.19 -3.21
C ILE A 297 -14.22 -19.48 -4.27
N TYR A 298 -13.15 -18.76 -3.89
CA TYR A 298 -12.20 -18.15 -4.83
C TYR A 298 -11.56 -19.19 -5.75
N LEU A 299 -11.07 -20.28 -5.17
CA LEU A 299 -10.38 -21.34 -5.90
C LEU A 299 -11.37 -22.17 -6.73
N SER A 300 -12.48 -22.61 -6.15
CA SER A 300 -13.37 -23.59 -6.81
C SER A 300 -14.42 -22.95 -7.72
N VAL A 301 -15.07 -21.88 -7.26
CA VAL A 301 -16.17 -21.25 -8.01
C VAL A 301 -15.64 -20.23 -9.00
N MET A 302 -14.67 -19.42 -8.56
CA MET A 302 -14.07 -18.38 -9.40
C MET A 302 -12.82 -18.87 -10.14
N ASN A 303 -12.43 -20.14 -9.92
CA ASN A 303 -11.37 -20.84 -10.65
C ASN A 303 -10.04 -20.06 -10.65
N ALA A 304 -9.77 -19.34 -9.56
CA ALA A 304 -8.67 -18.38 -9.47
C ALA A 304 -7.28 -19.03 -9.53
N ASP A 305 -7.16 -20.27 -9.07
CA ASP A 305 -5.95 -21.09 -9.18
C ASP A 305 -5.72 -21.60 -10.61
N HIS A 306 -6.77 -21.71 -11.42
CA HIS A 306 -6.75 -22.21 -12.79
C HIS A 306 -6.96 -21.11 -13.85
N LEU A 307 -6.71 -19.84 -13.49
CA LEU A 307 -6.69 -18.75 -14.46
C LEU A 307 -5.66 -19.05 -15.57
N PRO A 308 -5.88 -18.53 -16.80
CA PRO A 308 -4.86 -18.56 -17.84
C PRO A 308 -3.54 -17.95 -17.35
N ASP A 309 -2.45 -18.24 -18.06
CA ASP A 309 -1.13 -17.66 -17.79
C ASP A 309 -0.56 -18.07 -16.41
N ARG A 310 -0.75 -19.35 -16.03
CA ARG A 310 -0.33 -19.90 -14.72
C ARG A 310 1.18 -19.84 -14.51
N GLU A 311 1.93 -19.84 -15.60
CA GLU A 311 3.38 -19.71 -15.66
C GLU A 311 3.86 -18.31 -15.26
N LEU A 312 2.98 -17.29 -15.31
CA LEU A 312 3.33 -15.96 -14.85
C LEU A 312 3.43 -15.95 -13.33
N SER A 313 4.52 -15.34 -12.85
CA SER A 313 4.78 -15.07 -11.44
C SER A 313 5.32 -13.66 -11.24
N SER A 314 5.06 -13.14 -10.06
CA SER A 314 5.68 -11.95 -9.48
C SER A 314 6.32 -12.33 -8.13
N PRO A 315 7.16 -11.47 -7.55
CA PRO A 315 7.66 -11.66 -6.19
C PRO A 315 6.55 -11.84 -5.14
N VAL A 316 5.32 -11.39 -5.43
CA VAL A 316 4.15 -11.54 -4.55
C VAL A 316 3.51 -12.92 -4.72
N THR A 317 3.41 -13.46 -5.95
CA THR A 317 2.81 -14.79 -6.18
C THR A 317 3.61 -15.95 -5.60
N ASP A 318 4.92 -15.80 -5.36
CA ASP A 318 5.72 -16.90 -4.80
C ASP A 318 5.24 -17.32 -3.40
N PHE A 319 4.47 -16.44 -2.73
CA PHE A 319 3.86 -16.70 -1.43
C PHE A 319 2.50 -17.42 -1.50
N TYR A 320 2.01 -17.83 -2.69
CA TYR A 320 0.63 -18.31 -2.94
C TYR A 320 0.16 -19.50 -2.08
N HIS A 321 1.07 -20.19 -1.42
CA HIS A 321 0.68 -21.21 -0.45
C HIS A 321 0.17 -20.52 0.81
N PHE A 322 -1.10 -20.78 1.16
CA PHE A 322 -1.64 -20.50 2.49
C PHE A 322 -0.83 -21.32 3.52
N ASP A 323 0.36 -20.82 3.83
CA ASP A 323 1.34 -21.50 4.64
C ASP A 323 1.03 -21.21 6.12
N THR A 324 0.25 -22.11 6.70
CA THR A 324 -0.03 -22.10 8.14
C THR A 324 1.08 -22.77 8.94
N THR A 325 2.18 -23.22 8.32
CA THR A 325 3.27 -23.87 9.03
C THR A 325 3.86 -22.87 10.03
N PRO A 326 3.94 -23.21 11.32
CA PRO A 326 4.63 -22.38 12.30
C PRO A 326 6.08 -22.10 11.87
N ASN A 327 6.64 -20.95 12.25
CA ASN A 327 8.04 -20.66 11.95
C ASN A 327 8.94 -21.54 12.84
N ASP A 328 9.43 -22.66 12.31
CA ASP A 328 10.27 -23.61 13.07
C ASP A 328 11.63 -23.00 13.51
N ASN A 329 11.96 -21.78 13.08
CA ASN A 329 13.25 -21.12 13.32
C ASN A 329 13.25 -20.08 14.46
N LEU A 330 12.19 -19.97 15.26
CA LEU A 330 12.18 -19.13 16.46
C LEU A 330 12.26 -20.03 17.70
N GLU A 331 13.48 -20.28 18.17
CA GLU A 331 13.69 -20.70 19.56
C GLU A 331 13.03 -19.64 20.45
N MET A 332 11.92 -20.00 21.08
CA MET A 332 11.28 -19.18 22.10
C MET A 332 12.33 -18.84 23.17
N PRO A 333 12.57 -17.56 23.51
CA PRO A 333 13.41 -17.25 24.64
C PRO A 333 12.76 -17.83 25.92
N GLU A 334 13.51 -18.69 26.62
CA GLU A 334 13.13 -19.31 27.89
C GLU A 334 12.78 -18.30 28.99
#